data_AF-A0A967EPW7-F1
#
_entry.id   AF-A0A967EPW7-F1
#
_cell.length_a   1.000
_cell.length_b   1.000
_cell.length_c   1.000
_cell.angle_alpha   90.00
_cell.angle_beta   90.00
_cell.angle_gamma   90.00
#
_symmetry.space_group_name_H-M   'P 1'
#
loop_
_entity.id
_entity.type
_entity.pdbx_description
1 polymer ?
#
loop_
_entity_poly.entity_id
_entity_poly.type
_entity_poly.pdbx_seq_one_letter_code
_entity_poly.pdbx_strand_id
1 'polypeptide(L)'
;RNFSGETVKNAATILGYNCDRTTVMGTTVYFIHNTDIMLRREMNMMGMHGKTEASSVDKGKVPPAVFALPAGITPVRDEAAKAMTKQMVQNIMNTLKDPDGAEKMRSRSRQNSMRTMPPRGEPATDNRGLQQGMKMLQGLFGK
;
A
#
# COMPACT_ATOMS: atom_id res chain seq x y z
N ARG A 1 10.46 17.48 -7.45
CA ARG A 1 9.35 17.18 -8.38
C ARG A 1 8.07 17.20 -7.57
N ASN A 2 7.15 18.09 -7.89
CA ASN A 2 5.89 18.26 -7.18
C ASN A 2 5.03 17.00 -7.38
N PHE A 3 4.60 16.37 -6.29
CA PHE A 3 3.52 15.38 -6.30
C PHE A 3 2.19 16.12 -6.49
N SER A 4 2.02 16.81 -7.62
CA SER A 4 0.82 17.57 -7.90
C SER A 4 -0.30 16.60 -8.27
N GLY A 5 -1.11 16.25 -7.27
CA GLY A 5 -2.44 15.71 -7.51
C GLY A 5 -3.38 16.83 -7.96
N GLU A 6 -4.34 16.50 -8.81
CA GLU A 6 -5.44 17.39 -9.17
C GLU A 6 -6.73 16.88 -8.51
N THR A 7 -7.49 17.77 -7.89
CA THR A 7 -8.84 17.46 -7.39
C THR A 7 -9.86 18.38 -8.02
N VAL A 8 -10.87 17.81 -8.68
CA VAL A 8 -11.99 18.51 -9.29
C VAL A 8 -13.26 18.18 -8.49
N LYS A 9 -13.92 19.21 -7.98
CA LYS A 9 -15.15 19.05 -7.20
C LYS A 9 -16.35 18.72 -8.09
N ASN A 10 -17.26 17.88 -7.61
CA ASN A 10 -18.50 17.51 -8.32
C ASN A 10 -18.25 17.10 -9.79
N ALA A 11 -17.18 16.35 -10.03
CA ALA A 11 -16.71 15.98 -11.36
C ALA A 11 -17.58 14.90 -12.03
N ALA A 12 -18.37 14.15 -11.28
CA ALA A 12 -19.26 13.11 -11.81
C ALA A 12 -20.43 12.83 -10.85
N THR A 13 -21.48 12.20 -11.37
CA THR A 13 -22.55 11.60 -10.56
C THR A 13 -22.48 10.09 -10.70
N ILE A 14 -22.27 9.37 -9.59
CA ILE A 14 -22.15 7.90 -9.55
C ILE A 14 -23.10 7.37 -8.49
N LEU A 15 -23.96 6.41 -8.85
CA LEU A 15 -25.01 5.86 -7.96
C LEU A 15 -25.91 6.95 -7.31
N GLY A 16 -26.12 8.06 -8.02
CA GLY A 16 -26.91 9.21 -7.52
C GLY A 16 -26.15 10.16 -6.59
N TYR A 17 -24.86 9.94 -6.34
CA TYR A 17 -24.02 10.82 -5.53
C TYR A 17 -23.14 11.70 -6.41
N ASN A 18 -23.08 12.99 -6.07
CA ASN A 18 -22.05 13.88 -6.61
C ASN A 18 -20.69 13.45 -6.07
N CYS A 19 -19.72 13.33 -6.97
CA CYS A 19 -18.40 12.81 -6.65
C CYS A 19 -17.32 13.82 -7.01
N ASP A 20 -16.35 13.98 -6.11
CA ASP A 20 -15.09 14.67 -6.39
C ASP A 20 -14.12 13.71 -7.07
N ARG A 21 -13.37 14.18 -8.06
CA ARG A 21 -12.36 13.40 -8.77
C ARG A 21 -10.98 13.86 -8.35
N THR A 22 -10.17 12.93 -7.84
CA THR A 22 -8.75 13.16 -7.56
C THR A 22 -7.88 12.30 -8.46
N THR A 23 -6.91 12.93 -9.13
CA THR A 23 -5.92 12.23 -9.96
C THR A 23 -4.53 12.44 -9.40
N VAL A 24 -3.83 11.34 -9.10
CA VAL A 24 -2.44 11.34 -8.63
C VAL A 24 -1.69 10.23 -9.35
N MET A 25 -0.58 10.58 -10.01
CA MET A 25 0.37 9.61 -10.59
C MET A 25 -0.29 8.50 -11.43
N GLY A 26 -1.20 8.85 -12.34
CA GLY A 26 -1.87 7.88 -13.23
C GLY A 26 -2.98 7.04 -12.57
N THR A 27 -3.34 7.35 -11.33
CA THR A 27 -4.54 6.82 -10.67
C THR A 27 -5.57 7.93 -10.53
N THR A 28 -6.80 7.66 -10.96
CA THR A 28 -7.96 8.54 -10.80
C THR A 28 -8.95 7.88 -9.85
N VAL A 29 -9.40 8.61 -8.85
CA VAL A 29 -10.34 8.14 -7.83
C VAL A 29 -11.51 9.12 -7.73
N TYR A 30 -12.72 8.58 -7.61
CA TYR A 30 -13.95 9.32 -7.43
C TYR A 30 -14.51 9.03 -6.03
N PHE A 31 -14.63 10.07 -5.21
CA PHE A 31 -15.18 10.01 -3.85
C PHE A 31 -16.51 10.73 -3.80
N ILE A 32 -17.47 10.27 -3.00
CA ILE A 32 -18.68 11.06 -2.71
C ILE A 32 -18.25 12.40 -2.11
N HIS A 33 -18.78 13.50 -2.66
CA HIS A 33 -18.42 14.86 -2.28
C HIS A 33 -18.50 15.05 -0.76
N ASN A 34 -17.44 15.63 -0.19
CA ASN A 34 -17.25 15.84 1.26
C ASN A 34 -17.21 14.55 2.11
N THR A 35 -16.80 13.42 1.54
CA THR A 35 -16.57 12.17 2.28
C THR A 35 -15.33 11.44 1.77
N ASP A 36 -14.83 10.47 2.54
CA ASP A 36 -13.75 9.57 2.12
C ASP A 36 -14.27 8.28 1.45
N ILE A 37 -15.56 8.23 1.08
CA ILE A 37 -16.18 7.04 0.48
C ILE A 37 -15.91 7.03 -1.03
N MET A 38 -15.06 6.11 -1.48
CA MET A 38 -14.75 5.91 -2.89
C MET A 38 -15.86 5.13 -3.61
N LEU A 39 -16.33 5.65 -4.75
CA LEU A 39 -17.26 4.94 -5.63
C LEU A 39 -16.59 4.39 -6.89
N ARG A 40 -15.49 4.99 -7.35
CA ARG A 40 -14.75 4.46 -8.50
C ARG A 40 -13.26 4.74 -8.40
N ARG A 41 -12.45 3.79 -8.86
CA ARG A 41 -11.02 3.93 -9.08
C ARG A 41 -10.64 3.40 -10.44
N GLU A 42 -9.81 4.17 -11.13
CA GLU A 42 -9.16 3.82 -12.38
C GLU A 42 -7.65 3.95 -12.18
N MET A 43 -6.91 2.90 -12.50
CA MET A 43 -5.46 2.86 -12.41
C MET A 43 -4.90 2.56 -13.79
N ASN A 44 -3.97 3.40 -14.24
CA ASN A 44 -3.19 3.14 -15.43
C ASN A 44 -1.70 3.32 -15.08
N MET A 45 -1.00 2.19 -14.90
CA MET A 45 0.42 2.20 -14.63
C MET A 45 1.12 1.13 -15.47
N MET A 46 2.07 1.57 -16.30
CA MET A 46 3.02 0.68 -16.99
C MET A 46 2.35 -0.46 -17.78
N GLY A 47 1.23 -0.19 -18.45
CA GLY A 47 0.47 -1.17 -19.25
C GLY A 47 -0.53 -2.02 -18.47
N MET A 48 -0.63 -1.84 -17.15
CA MET A 48 -1.70 -2.42 -16.34
C MET A 48 -2.84 -1.43 -16.16
N HIS A 49 -4.02 -1.83 -16.62
CA HIS A 49 -5.27 -1.12 -16.42
C HIS A 49 -6.10 -1.83 -15.36
N GLY A 50 -6.52 -1.09 -14.34
CA GLY A 50 -7.43 -1.59 -13.32
C GLY A 50 -8.60 -0.64 -13.15
N LYS A 51 -9.82 -1.18 -13.13
CA LYS A 51 -11.03 -0.43 -12.78
C LYS A 51 -11.74 -1.14 -11.63
N THR A 52 -12.11 -0.37 -10.62
CA THR A 52 -12.97 -0.82 -9.53
C THR A 52 -14.08 0.19 -9.37
N GLU A 53 -15.32 -0.27 -9.34
CA GLU A 53 -16.49 0.60 -9.26
C GLU A 53 -17.49 -0.03 -8.28
N ALA A 54 -18.05 0.79 -7.40
CA ALA A 54 -19.09 0.37 -6.49
C ALA A 54 -20.36 0.06 -7.28
N SER A 55 -20.98 -1.09 -7.00
CA SER A 55 -22.26 -1.48 -7.61
C SER A 55 -23.47 -0.89 -6.88
N SER A 56 -23.34 -0.63 -5.58
CA SER A 56 -24.40 -0.13 -4.71
C SER A 56 -23.84 0.50 -3.44
N VAL A 57 -24.61 1.37 -2.79
CA VAL A 57 -24.31 1.93 -1.47
C VAL A 57 -25.53 1.71 -0.57
N ASP A 58 -25.34 0.96 0.51
CA ASP A 58 -26.35 0.81 1.56
C ASP A 58 -25.97 1.70 2.77
N LYS A 59 -26.94 2.47 3.26
CA LYS A 59 -26.80 3.35 4.44
C LYS A 59 -27.37 2.72 5.71
N GLY A 60 -27.88 1.50 5.62
CA GLY A 60 -28.42 0.76 6.73
C GLY A 60 -27.38 0.50 7.82
N LYS A 61 -27.88 0.27 9.04
CA LYS A 61 -27.03 -0.16 10.14
C LYS A 61 -26.51 -1.56 9.84
N VAL A 62 -25.19 -1.71 9.81
CA VAL A 62 -24.55 -3.01 9.63
C VAL A 62 -24.71 -3.84 10.92
N PRO A 63 -25.23 -5.08 10.86
CA PRO A 63 -25.39 -5.94 12.03
C PRO A 63 -24.03 -6.28 12.65
N PRO A 64 -23.87 -6.27 13.99
CA PRO A 64 -22.60 -6.61 14.64
C PRO A 64 -22.05 -7.99 14.26
N ALA A 65 -22.93 -8.94 13.95
CA ALA A 65 -22.58 -10.31 13.58
C ALA A 65 -21.71 -10.41 12.32
N VAL A 66 -21.76 -9.44 11.39
CA VAL A 66 -20.89 -9.47 10.19
C VAL A 66 -19.43 -9.15 10.51
N PHE A 67 -19.18 -8.52 11.66
CA PHE A 67 -17.85 -8.26 12.18
C PHE A 67 -17.37 -9.38 13.11
N ALA A 68 -18.18 -10.44 13.31
CA ALA A 68 -17.76 -11.61 14.05
C ALA A 68 -16.66 -12.34 13.28
N LEU A 69 -15.72 -12.90 14.02
CA LEU A 69 -14.65 -13.69 13.44
C LEU A 69 -15.24 -14.97 12.82
N PRO A 70 -14.77 -15.37 11.61
CA PRO A 70 -15.12 -16.67 11.05
C PRO A 70 -14.78 -17.81 12.01
N ALA A 71 -15.57 -18.88 11.96
CA ALA A 71 -15.30 -20.07 12.76
C ALA A 71 -13.88 -20.61 12.48
N GLY A 72 -13.17 -21.00 13.53
CA GLY A 72 -11.81 -21.54 13.42
C GLY A 72 -10.69 -20.49 13.31
N ILE A 73 -11.00 -19.19 13.28
CA ILE A 73 -9.98 -18.13 13.37
C ILE A 73 -9.92 -17.61 14.80
N THR A 74 -8.83 -17.90 15.50
CA THR A 74 -8.54 -17.32 16.81
C THR A 74 -7.52 -16.19 16.66
N PRO A 75 -7.85 -14.96 17.08
CA PRO A 75 -6.89 -13.86 17.04
C PRO A 75 -5.77 -14.18 18.04
N VAL A 76 -4.56 -14.34 17.53
CA VAL A 76 -3.38 -14.55 18.37
C VAL A 76 -2.68 -13.21 18.51
N ARG A 77 -2.42 -12.82 19.76
CA ARG A 77 -1.61 -11.65 20.06
C ARG A 77 -0.14 -12.01 19.90
N ASP A 78 0.46 -11.47 18.85
CA ASP A 78 1.89 -11.60 18.59
C ASP A 78 2.66 -10.48 19.31
N GLU A 79 3.33 -10.83 20.42
CA GLU A 79 4.13 -9.90 21.19
C GLU A 79 5.38 -9.42 20.42
N ALA A 80 5.91 -10.21 19.49
CA ALA A 80 7.02 -9.79 18.64
C ALA A 80 6.58 -8.74 17.63
N ALA A 81 5.43 -8.95 16.98
CA ALA A 81 4.80 -7.93 16.13
C ALA A 81 4.51 -6.65 16.92
N LYS A 82 3.97 -6.77 18.13
CA LYS A 82 3.71 -5.62 19.02
C LYS A 82 4.98 -4.86 19.39
N ALA A 83 6.06 -5.57 19.73
CA ALA A 83 7.34 -4.96 20.04
C ALA A 83 7.93 -4.22 18.82
N MET A 84 7.86 -4.84 17.64
CA MET A 84 8.29 -4.21 16.39
C MET A 84 7.49 -2.94 16.08
N THR A 85 6.16 -2.98 16.20
CA THR A 85 5.31 -1.78 16.00
C THR A 85 5.68 -0.68 16.98
N LYS A 86 5.88 -1.02 18.27
CA LYS A 86 6.28 -0.05 19.29
C LYS A 86 7.63 0.59 18.95
N GLN A 87 8.60 -0.20 18.53
CA GLN A 87 9.91 0.29 18.12
C GLN A 87 9.81 1.19 16.88
N MET A 88 8.99 0.82 15.90
CA MET A 88 8.75 1.65 14.72
C MET A 88 8.15 3.01 15.08
N VAL A 89 7.14 3.03 15.95
CA VAL A 89 6.52 4.27 16.43
C VAL A 89 7.52 5.13 17.17
N GLN A 90 8.34 4.54 18.06
CA GLN A 90 9.39 5.28 18.76
C GLN A 90 10.41 5.89 17.79
N ASN A 91 10.83 5.14 16.77
CA ASN A 91 11.75 5.64 15.76
C ASN A 91 11.15 6.81 14.95
N ILE A 92 9.87 6.73 14.60
CA ILE A 92 9.14 7.81 13.92
C ILE A 92 9.10 9.03 14.82
N MET A 93 8.67 8.88 16.07
CA MET A 93 8.58 9.98 17.03
C MET A 93 9.93 10.65 17.29
N ASN A 94 11.00 9.87 17.47
CA ASN A 94 12.34 10.41 17.67
C ASN A 94 12.83 11.17 16.43
N THR A 95 12.53 10.65 15.24
CA THR A 95 12.86 11.34 13.99
C THR A 95 12.07 12.64 13.85
N LEU A 96 10.79 12.67 14.21
CA LEU A 96 9.97 13.89 14.12
C LEU A 96 10.38 14.98 15.13
N LYS A 97 10.99 14.59 16.25
CA LYS A 97 11.50 15.53 17.27
C LYS A 97 12.88 16.09 16.93
N ASP A 98 13.61 15.46 16.02
CA ASP A 98 14.90 15.96 15.56
C ASP A 98 14.70 17.21 14.66
N PRO A 99 15.53 18.25 14.80
CA PRO A 99 15.44 19.45 13.96
C PRO A 99 15.61 19.15 12.47
N ASP A 100 16.40 18.12 12.11
CA ASP A 100 16.62 17.66 10.73
C ASP A 100 15.82 16.38 10.39
N GLY A 101 14.81 16.05 11.20
CA GLY A 101 14.01 14.84 11.08
C GLY A 101 13.39 14.59 9.72
N ALA A 102 12.87 15.66 9.12
CA ALA A 102 12.23 15.63 7.80
C ALA A 102 13.23 15.25 6.69
N GLU A 103 14.49 15.67 6.79
CA GLU A 103 15.54 15.31 5.84
C GLU A 103 15.96 13.86 5.99
N LYS A 104 16.14 13.38 7.24
CA LYS A 104 16.43 11.96 7.52
C LYS A 104 15.33 11.02 7.01
N MET A 105 14.06 11.40 7.14
CA MET A 105 12.94 10.62 6.58
C MET A 105 12.96 10.58 5.05
N ARG A 106 13.25 11.72 4.40
CA ARG A 106 13.38 11.78 2.93
C ARG A 106 14.51 10.89 2.42
N SER A 107 15.64 10.86 3.12
CA SER A 107 16.79 10.01 2.79
C SER A 107 16.48 8.52 2.95
N ARG A 108 15.83 8.12 4.05
CA ARG A 108 15.38 6.73 4.25
C ARG A 108 14.37 6.28 3.19
N SER A 109 13.44 7.15 2.80
CA SER A 109 12.44 6.85 1.78
C SER A 109 13.08 6.63 0.40
N ARG A 110 14.09 7.44 0.04
CA ARG A 110 14.91 7.23 -1.18
C ARG A 110 15.67 5.91 -1.16
N GLN A 111 16.27 5.56 -0.03
CA GLN A 111 17.03 4.31 0.11
C GLN A 111 16.11 3.06 0.00
N ASN A 112 14.90 3.12 0.56
CA ASN A 112 13.93 2.04 0.43
C ASN A 112 13.39 1.91 -1.00
N SER A 113 13.17 3.03 -1.72
CA SER A 113 12.75 2.99 -3.14
C SER A 113 13.78 2.37 -4.10
N MET A 114 15.07 2.34 -3.73
CA MET A 114 16.11 1.63 -4.48
C MET A 114 16.16 0.12 -4.19
N ARG A 115 15.64 -0.36 -3.06
CA ARG A 115 15.64 -1.79 -2.71
C ARG A 115 14.43 -2.57 -3.26
N THR A 116 13.36 -1.89 -3.66
CA THR A 116 12.12 -2.53 -4.17
C THR A 116 11.96 -2.50 -5.69
N MET A 117 12.97 -2.05 -6.43
CA MET A 117 13.00 -2.22 -7.89
C MET A 117 13.73 -3.54 -8.21
N PRO A 118 13.06 -4.61 -8.67
CA PRO A 118 13.79 -5.70 -9.30
C PRO A 118 14.53 -5.13 -10.53
N PRO A 119 15.79 -5.54 -10.79
CA PRO A 119 16.50 -5.09 -11.97
C PRO A 119 15.72 -5.54 -13.21
N ARG A 120 15.29 -4.56 -14.00
CA ARG A 120 14.57 -4.81 -15.25
C ARG A 120 15.60 -5.11 -16.34
N GLY A 121 15.74 -6.39 -16.65
CA GLY A 121 16.27 -6.89 -17.92
C GLY A 121 17.78 -6.87 -18.07
N GLU A 122 18.43 -7.94 -17.62
CA GLU A 122 19.63 -8.46 -18.28
C GLU A 122 19.40 -9.97 -18.53
N PRO A 123 19.69 -10.51 -19.73
CA PRO A 123 19.58 -11.94 -19.98
C PRO A 123 20.55 -12.70 -19.07
N ALA A 124 20.09 -13.84 -18.56
CA ALA A 124 20.82 -14.68 -17.64
C ALA A 124 22.13 -15.20 -18.26
N THR A 125 23.24 -14.54 -17.96
CA THR A 125 24.58 -15.10 -18.12
C THR A 125 25.43 -14.78 -16.89
N ASP A 126 25.03 -15.29 -15.72
CA ASP A 126 26.03 -15.55 -14.68
C ASP A 126 25.65 -16.81 -13.87
N ASN A 127 26.39 -17.88 -14.15
CA ASN A 127 26.26 -19.21 -13.56
C ASN A 127 26.64 -19.25 -12.06
N ARG A 128 27.07 -18.10 -11.48
CA ARG A 128 27.43 -17.99 -10.06
C ARG A 128 26.24 -17.82 -9.12
N GLY A 129 25.16 -17.15 -9.56
CA GLY A 129 23.96 -16.95 -8.75
C GLY A 129 23.18 -18.25 -8.48
N LEU A 130 23.13 -19.14 -9.47
CA LEU A 130 22.49 -20.46 -9.37
C LEU A 130 23.24 -21.41 -8.44
N GLN A 131 24.59 -21.39 -8.45
CA GLN A 131 25.39 -22.20 -7.52
C GLN A 131 25.25 -21.77 -6.06
N GLN A 132 25.11 -20.46 -5.80
CA GLN A 132 24.87 -19.95 -4.45
C GLN A 132 23.47 -20.32 -3.94
N GLY A 133 22.46 -20.30 -4.82
CA GLY A 133 21.11 -20.76 -4.50
C GLY A 133 21.05 -22.25 -4.13
N MET A 134 21.76 -23.11 -4.87
CA MET A 134 21.81 -24.55 -4.57
C MET A 134 22.54 -24.88 -3.26
N LYS A 135 23.60 -24.15 -2.91
CA LYS A 135 24.31 -24.35 -1.63
C LYS A 135 23.45 -23.98 -0.42
N MET A 136 22.60 -22.95 -0.52
CA MET A 136 21.66 -22.62 0.55
C MET A 136 20.57 -23.69 0.72
N LEU A 137 20.04 -24.23 -0.38
CA LEU A 137 19.02 -25.28 -0.32
C LEU A 137 19.57 -26.59 0.26
N GLN A 138 20.82 -26.96 -0.06
CA GLN A 138 21.46 -28.13 0.54
C GLN A 138 21.72 -27.96 2.05
N GLY A 139 21.96 -26.73 2.53
CA GLY A 139 22.11 -26.43 3.96
C GLY A 139 20.80 -26.50 4.75
N LEU A 140 19.65 -26.26 4.09
CA LEU A 140 18.33 -26.30 4.72
C LEU A 140 17.74 -27.72 4.81
N PHE A 141 18.15 -28.61 3.90
CA PHE A 141 17.63 -29.98 3.82
C PHE A 141 18.67 -31.05 4.20
N GLY A 142 19.77 -30.65 4.84
CA GLY A 142 20.96 -31.49 5.05
C GLY A 142 21.59 -31.38 6.43
N LYS A 143 20.81 -31.62 7.49
CA LYS A 143 21.18 -32.44 8.67
C LYS A 143 19.96 -32.64 9.57
#